data_AF-Q5K469-F1
#
_entry.id   AF-Q5K469-F1
#
_cell.length_a   1.000
_cell.length_b   1.000
_cell.length_c   1.000
_cell.angle_alpha   90.00
_cell.angle_beta   90.00
_cell.angle_gamma   90.00
#
_symmetry.space_group_name_H-M   'P 1'
#
loop_
_entity.id
_entity.type
_entity.pdbx_description
1 polymer ?
#
loop_
_entity_poly.entity_id
_entity_poly.type
_entity_poly.pdbx_seq_one_letter_code
_entity_poly.pdbx_strand_id
1 'polypeptide(L)'
;MGFPIPDPYVWDPSFRTFYTAIDDEHKTPFDGIFNLARDDNKDNLGELRRCTGKHFLNEQAMMLASQYAGYDEHKKLHDGFIHKLDNWAGDHHWAKEWLVNHIKT
;
A
#
# COMPACT_ATOMS: atom_id res chain seq x y z
N MET A 1 -10.95 -14.69 6.19
CA MET A 1 -9.99 -14.59 7.32
C MET A 1 -8.89 -13.67 6.85
N GLY A 2 -8.59 -12.61 7.61
CA GLY A 2 -7.50 -11.68 7.26
C GLY A 2 -6.13 -12.28 7.55
N PHE A 3 -5.10 -11.77 6.87
CA PHE A 3 -3.70 -12.15 7.15
C PHE A 3 -3.19 -11.48 8.44
N PRO A 4 -2.21 -12.07 9.14
CA PRO A 4 -1.63 -11.46 10.33
C PRO A 4 -0.98 -10.11 9.99
N ILE A 5 -1.25 -9.11 10.84
CA ILE A 5 -0.64 -7.79 10.76
C ILE A 5 0.73 -7.84 11.43
N PRO A 6 1.83 -7.48 10.73
CA PRO A 6 3.17 -7.53 11.31
C PRO A 6 3.32 -6.52 12.45
N ASP A 7 4.10 -6.92 13.47
CA ASP A 7 4.49 -6.07 14.60
C ASP A 7 5.98 -6.33 14.96
N PRO A 8 6.90 -5.36 14.75
CA PRO A 8 6.66 -4.02 14.21
C PRO A 8 6.10 -4.06 12.77
N TYR A 9 5.34 -3.04 12.38
CA TYR A 9 4.68 -2.98 11.07
C TYR A 9 5.67 -2.70 9.94
N VAL A 10 6.43 -3.73 9.54
CA VAL A 10 7.47 -3.66 8.51
C VAL A 10 7.24 -4.74 7.47
N TRP A 11 7.71 -4.48 6.24
CA TRP A 11 7.69 -5.48 5.19
C TRP A 11 8.58 -6.68 5.57
N ASP A 12 8.12 -7.88 5.24
CA ASP A 12 8.87 -9.12 5.43
C ASP A 12 8.76 -10.02 4.17
N PRO A 13 9.64 -11.04 4.01
CA PRO A 13 9.67 -11.89 2.83
C PRO A 13 8.35 -12.62 2.49
N SER A 14 7.38 -12.71 3.40
CA SER A 14 6.05 -13.26 3.12
C SER A 14 5.17 -12.37 2.22
N PHE A 15 5.57 -11.11 1.99
CA PHE A 15 4.91 -10.16 1.08
C PHE A 15 5.55 -10.12 -0.33
N ARG A 16 6.44 -11.06 -0.63
CA ARG A 16 7.17 -11.11 -1.89
C ARG A 16 6.26 -11.49 -3.07
N THR A 17 6.25 -10.66 -4.10
CA THR A 17 5.56 -10.86 -5.38
C THR A 17 6.45 -11.50 -6.45
N PHE A 18 7.77 -11.58 -6.19
CA PHE A 18 8.80 -12.01 -7.13
C PHE A 18 9.08 -11.03 -8.28
N TYR A 19 8.49 -9.84 -8.24
CA TYR A 19 8.89 -8.70 -9.05
C TYR A 19 9.70 -7.74 -8.17
N THR A 20 11.03 -7.78 -8.29
CA THR A 20 11.95 -7.01 -7.43
C THR A 20 11.57 -5.54 -7.32
N ALA A 21 11.18 -4.90 -8.43
CA ALA A 21 10.76 -3.50 -8.43
C ALA A 21 9.52 -3.25 -7.56
N ILE A 22 8.54 -4.16 -7.59
CA ILE A 22 7.33 -4.08 -6.76
C ILE A 22 7.64 -4.37 -5.31
N ASP A 23 8.45 -5.40 -5.03
CA ASP A 23 8.83 -5.76 -3.66
C ASP A 23 9.63 -4.64 -2.98
N ASP A 24 10.46 -3.93 -3.73
CA ASP A 24 11.17 -2.75 -3.24
C ASP A 24 10.23 -1.57 -2.99
N GLU A 25 9.23 -1.37 -3.85
CA GLU A 25 8.22 -0.34 -3.66
C GLU A 25 7.29 -0.62 -2.49
N HIS A 26 6.85 -1.87 -2.28
CA HIS A 26 6.00 -2.29 -1.18
C HIS A 26 6.58 -1.92 0.19
N LYS A 27 7.90 -1.93 0.36
CA LYS A 27 8.54 -1.50 1.61
C LYS A 27 8.17 -0.07 2.00
N THR A 28 7.99 0.81 1.01
CA THR A 28 7.79 2.24 1.26
C THR A 28 6.38 2.60 1.80
N PRO A 29 5.26 1.99 1.36
CA PRO A 29 3.99 2.10 2.08
C PRO A 29 4.00 1.48 3.49
N PHE A 30 4.71 0.35 3.71
CA PHE A 30 4.86 -0.21 5.06
C PHE A 30 5.53 0.80 6.00
N ASP A 31 6.67 1.35 5.59
CA ASP A 31 7.41 2.36 6.36
C ASP A 31 6.57 3.64 6.56
N GLY A 32 5.83 4.07 5.53
CA GLY A 32 4.93 5.21 5.60
C GLY A 32 3.82 5.04 6.65
N ILE A 33 3.13 3.90 6.64
CA ILE A 33 2.09 3.57 7.63
C ILE A 33 2.69 3.42 9.03
N PHE A 34 3.88 2.82 9.14
CA PHE A 34 4.59 2.68 10.41
C PHE A 34 4.92 4.05 11.03
N ASN A 35 5.45 4.97 10.24
CA ASN A 35 5.79 6.32 10.70
C ASN A 35 4.53 7.13 11.03
N LEU A 36 3.49 7.06 10.19
CA LEU A 36 2.22 7.72 10.45
C LEU A 36 1.57 7.21 11.76
N ALA A 37 1.61 5.91 12.02
CA ALA A 37 1.10 5.33 13.27
C ALA A 37 1.92 5.71 14.51
N ARG A 38 3.16 6.17 14.36
CA ARG A 38 3.99 6.69 15.45
C ARG A 38 3.73 8.17 15.71
N ASP A 39 3.48 8.93 14.66
CA ASP A 39 3.18 10.35 14.72
C ASP A 39 2.25 10.74 13.56
N ASP A 40 0.96 10.90 13.88
CA ASP A 40 -0.10 11.19 12.89
C ASP A 40 -0.11 12.68 12.54
N ASN A 41 0.87 13.07 11.72
CA ASN A 41 1.07 14.44 11.28
C ASN A 41 0.99 14.57 9.75
N LYS A 42 0.88 15.81 9.26
CA LYS A 42 0.73 16.11 7.83
C LYS A 42 1.93 15.67 6.99
N ASP A 43 3.13 15.70 7.55
CA ASP A 43 4.36 15.35 6.82
C ASP A 43 4.44 13.85 6.60
N ASN A 44 4.15 13.05 7.63
CA ASN A 44 4.10 11.59 7.55
C ASN A 44 2.95 11.13 6.64
N LEU A 45 1.77 11.78 6.72
CA LEU A 45 0.65 11.46 5.82
C LEU A 45 0.99 11.81 4.38
N GLY A 46 1.64 12.95 4.14
CA GLY A 46 2.10 13.38 2.83
C GLY A 46 3.12 12.42 2.23
N GLU A 47 4.06 11.94 3.03
CA GLU A 47 5.06 10.96 2.58
C GLU A 47 4.42 9.60 2.26
N LEU A 48 3.53 9.09 3.11
CA LEU A 48 2.73 7.90 2.82
C LEU A 48 1.95 8.05 1.50
N ARG A 49 1.24 9.17 1.35
CA ARG A 49 0.45 9.45 0.15
C ARG A 49 1.30 9.50 -1.11
N ARG A 50 2.51 10.06 -1.02
CA ARG A 50 3.47 10.16 -2.13
C ARG A 50 4.00 8.78 -2.51
N CYS A 51 4.48 7.98 -1.55
CA CYS A 51 5.05 6.67 -1.83
C CYS A 51 3.98 5.69 -2.36
N THR A 52 2.79 5.67 -1.76
CA THR A 52 1.67 4.84 -2.23
C THR A 52 1.21 5.25 -3.63
N GLY A 53 1.07 6.55 -3.90
CA GLY A 53 0.67 7.02 -5.23
C GLY A 53 1.66 6.63 -6.32
N LYS A 54 2.97 6.73 -6.04
CA LYS A 54 4.01 6.28 -6.98
C LYS A 54 3.92 4.78 -7.24
N HIS A 55 3.86 3.98 -6.17
CA HIS A 55 3.79 2.52 -6.27
C HIS A 55 2.59 2.06 -7.10
N PHE A 56 1.39 2.58 -6.80
CA PHE A 56 0.18 2.22 -7.53
C PHE A 56 0.24 2.57 -9.02
N LEU A 57 0.81 3.73 -9.38
CA LEU A 57 0.98 4.09 -10.79
C LEU A 57 1.94 3.15 -11.52
N ASN A 58 3.05 2.78 -10.86
CA ASN A 58 4.04 1.88 -11.43
C ASN A 58 3.49 0.46 -11.62
N GLU A 59 2.81 -0.07 -10.61
CA GLU A 59 2.18 -1.39 -10.69
C GLU A 59 1.07 -1.43 -11.75
N GLN A 60 0.22 -0.39 -11.81
CA GLN A 60 -0.80 -0.25 -12.85
C GLN A 60 -0.21 -0.21 -14.26
N ALA A 61 0.91 0.49 -14.45
CA ALA A 61 1.60 0.52 -15.73
C ALA A 61 2.09 -0.88 -16.15
N MET A 62 2.62 -1.67 -15.21
CA MET A 62 3.02 -3.05 -15.49
C MET A 62 1.81 -3.95 -15.80
N MET A 63 0.72 -3.83 -15.05
CA MET A 63 -0.51 -4.58 -15.29
C MET A 63 -1.10 -4.29 -16.68
N LEU A 64 -1.10 -3.02 -17.10
CA LEU A 64 -1.53 -2.63 -18.45
C LEU A 64 -0.61 -3.21 -19.53
N ALA A 65 0.71 -3.13 -19.32
CA ALA A 65 1.69 -3.66 -20.26
C ALA A 65 1.55 -5.18 -20.46
N SER A 66 1.11 -5.92 -19.43
CA SER A 66 0.85 -7.35 -19.50
C SER A 66 -0.59 -7.70 -19.90
N GLN A 67 -1.45 -6.71 -20.18
CA GLN A 67 -2.89 -6.90 -20.44
C GLN A 67 -3.58 -7.72 -19.33
N TYR A 68 -3.25 -7.42 -18.07
CA TYR A 68 -3.80 -8.14 -16.93
C TYR A 68 -5.32 -7.99 -16.87
N ALA A 69 -6.04 -9.12 -16.93
CA ALA A 69 -7.51 -9.13 -17.00
C ALA A 69 -8.19 -8.49 -15.78
N GLY A 70 -7.53 -8.48 -14.62
CA GLY A 70 -8.05 -7.89 -13.37
C GLY A 70 -7.72 -6.41 -13.17
N TYR A 71 -7.15 -5.72 -14.17
CA TYR A 71 -6.66 -4.35 -14.03
C TYR A 71 -7.72 -3.38 -13.47
N ASP A 72 -8.94 -3.39 -14.02
CA ASP A 72 -9.96 -2.41 -13.64
C ASP A 72 -10.39 -2.55 -12.18
N GLU A 73 -10.53 -3.79 -11.69
CA GLU A 73 -10.88 -4.03 -10.29
C GLU A 73 -9.71 -3.70 -9.35
N HIS A 74 -8.48 -4.04 -9.74
CA HIS A 74 -7.29 -3.69 -8.97
C HIS A 74 -7.12 -2.17 -8.86
N LYS A 75 -7.34 -1.44 -9.97
CA LYS A 75 -7.30 0.02 -9.98
C LYS A 75 -8.33 0.64 -9.03
N LYS A 76 -9.56 0.10 -8.96
CA LYS A 76 -10.58 0.60 -8.02
C LYS A 76 -10.14 0.47 -6.57
N LEU A 77 -9.46 -0.62 -6.22
CA LEU A 77 -8.89 -0.78 -4.87
C LEU A 77 -7.83 0.30 -4.59
N HIS A 78 -6.93 0.55 -5.54
CA HIS A 78 -5.93 1.62 -5.44
C HIS A 78 -6.57 3.00 -5.26
N ASP A 79 -7.54 3.34 -6.12
CA ASP A 79 -8.25 4.62 -6.06
C ASP A 79 -8.98 4.80 -4.72
N GLY A 80 -9.58 3.73 -4.18
CA GLY A 80 -10.23 3.74 -2.87
C GLY A 80 -9.26 4.00 -1.72
N PHE A 81 -8.08 3.39 -1.73
CA PHE A 81 -7.07 3.64 -0.71
C PHE A 81 -6.53 5.06 -0.78
N ILE A 82 -6.23 5.54 -1.99
CA ILE A 82 -5.82 6.94 -2.22
C ILE A 82 -6.88 7.92 -1.72
N HIS A 83 -8.16 7.68 -2.02
CA HIS A 83 -9.24 8.53 -1.54
C HIS A 83 -9.30 8.60 0.00
N LYS A 84 -9.06 7.48 0.68
CA LYS A 84 -8.99 7.41 2.14
C LYS A 84 -7.78 8.17 2.72
N LEU A 85 -6.62 8.13 2.05
CA LEU A 85 -5.46 8.94 2.45
C LEU A 85 -5.69 10.44 2.21
N ASP A 86 -6.33 10.81 1.10
CA ASP A 86 -6.64 12.21 0.76
C ASP A 86 -7.71 12.80 1.72
N ASN A 87 -8.52 11.94 2.35
CA ASN A 87 -9.53 12.29 3.35
C ASN A 87 -9.22 11.65 4.71
N TRP A 88 -7.95 11.68 5.10
CA TRP A 88 -7.45 10.99 6.28
C TRP A 88 -8.18 11.38 7.57
N ALA A 89 -8.59 10.37 8.35
CA ALA A 89 -9.31 10.51 9.60
C ALA A 89 -8.62 9.81 10.79
N GLY A 90 -7.33 9.44 10.66
CA GLY A 90 -6.55 8.82 11.73
C GLY A 90 -6.80 7.32 11.94
N ASP A 91 -7.34 6.60 10.96
CA ASP A 91 -7.64 5.17 11.07
C ASP A 91 -6.44 4.29 10.67
N HIS A 92 -5.44 4.26 11.55
CA HIS A 92 -4.19 3.52 11.36
C HIS A 92 -4.40 2.01 11.26
N HIS A 93 -5.36 1.47 12.01
CA HIS A 93 -5.64 0.04 12.00
C HIS A 93 -6.16 -0.39 10.64
N TRP A 94 -7.13 0.36 10.09
CA TRP A 94 -7.62 0.13 8.73
C TRP A 94 -6.49 0.22 7.69
N ALA A 95 -5.61 1.23 7.78
CA ALA A 95 -4.51 1.36 6.83
C ALA A 95 -3.57 0.15 6.87
N LYS A 96 -3.25 -0.33 8.09
CA LYS A 96 -2.41 -1.51 8.30
C LYS A 96 -3.06 -2.78 7.73
N GLU A 97 -4.33 -2.99 8.02
CA GLU A 97 -5.08 -4.15 7.54
C GLU A 97 -5.27 -4.13 6.03
N TRP A 98 -5.60 -2.98 5.46
CA TRP A 98 -5.83 -2.84 4.03
C TRP A 98 -4.58 -3.21 3.23
N LEU A 99 -3.41 -2.65 3.56
CA LEU A 99 -2.18 -2.91 2.81
C LEU A 99 -1.76 -4.39 2.90
N VAL A 100 -1.88 -4.99 4.08
CA VAL A 100 -1.50 -6.40 4.29
C VAL A 100 -2.38 -7.33 3.46
N ASN A 101 -3.69 -7.10 3.47
CA ASN A 101 -4.61 -7.94 2.70
C ASN A 101 -4.47 -7.68 1.21
N HIS A 102 -4.34 -6.42 0.78
CA HIS A 102 -4.17 -6.02 -0.63
C HIS A 102 -2.97 -6.69 -1.30
N ILE A 103 -1.81 -6.74 -0.63
CA ILE A 103 -0.61 -7.39 -1.21
C ILE A 103 -0.76 -8.91 -1.29
N LYS A 104 -1.55 -9.52 -0.40
CA LYS A 104 -1.63 -10.98 -0.26
C LYS A 104 -2.82 -11.64 -0.98
N THR A 105 -3.71 -10.86 -1.62
CA THR A 105 -4.90 -11.37 -2.34
C THR A 105 -4.99 -10.81 -3.75
#